data_AF-A0A973DX39-F1
#
_entry.id   AF-A0A973DX39-F1
#
_cell.length_a   1.000
_cell.length_b   1.000
_cell.length_c   1.000
_cell.angle_alpha   90.00
_cell.angle_beta   90.00
_cell.angle_gamma   90.00
#
_symmetry.space_group_name_H-M   'P 1'
#
loop_
_entity.id
_entity.type
_entity.pdbx_description
1 polymer ?
#
loop_
_entity_poly.entity_id
_entity_poly.type
_entity_poly.pdbx_seq_one_letter_code
_entity_poly.pdbx_strand_id
1 'polypeptide(L)' 'MTLPLNPDRFLSDLHHLRSFGAAGVGKGVVRRAFSEADVAARAWLVDQIKSAGLEPHVDPMG' A
#
# COMPACT_ATOMS: atom_id res chain seq x y z
N MET A 1 14.45 -4.02 25.41
CA MET A 1 13.00 -4.25 25.28
C MET A 1 12.68 -4.18 23.80
N THR A 2 12.26 -5.27 23.17
CA THR A 2 11.88 -5.28 21.74
C THR A 2 10.36 -5.15 21.63
N LEU A 3 9.90 -4.33 20.68
CA LEU A 3 8.48 -4.29 20.33
C LEU A 3 8.22 -5.43 19.32
N PRO A 4 7.40 -6.44 19.65
CA PRO A 4 7.10 -7.52 18.72
C PRO A 4 6.27 -7.00 17.53
N LEU A 5 6.60 -7.46 16.33
CA LEU A 5 5.81 -7.18 15.12
C LEU A 5 4.57 -8.08 15.07
N ASN A 6 3.52 -7.61 14.40
CA ASN A 6 2.38 -8.45 14.00
C ASN A 6 2.61 -8.92 12.54
N PRO A 7 3.11 -10.14 12.30
CA PRO A 7 3.41 -10.64 10.96
C PRO A 7 2.16 -10.86 10.12
N ASP A 8 1.04 -11.25 10.74
CA ASP A 8 -0.21 -11.51 10.02
C ASP A 8 -0.79 -10.22 9.45
N ARG A 9 -0.79 -9.14 10.23
CA ARG A 9 -1.17 -7.81 9.75
C ARG A 9 -0.26 -7.38 8.59
N PHE A 10 1.06 -7.52 8.76
CA PHE A 10 2.02 -7.15 7.72
C PHE A 10 1.77 -7.88 6.39
N LEU A 11 1.58 -9.21 6.45
CA LEU A 11 1.31 -9.99 5.24
C LEU A 11 -0.05 -9.66 4.62
N SER A 12 -1.08 -9.44 5.45
CA SER A 12 -2.41 -9.03 4.98
C SER A 12 -2.35 -7.71 4.20
N ASP A 13 -1.71 -6.69 4.78
CA ASP A 13 -1.55 -5.37 4.16
C ASP A 13 -0.71 -5.45 2.88
N LEU A 14 0.36 -6.25 2.88
CA LEU A 14 1.17 -6.48 1.69
C LEU A 14 0.39 -7.17 0.57
N HIS A 15 -0.47 -8.14 0.91
CA HIS A 15 -1.34 -8.82 -0.05
C HIS A 15 -2.42 -7.89 -0.61
N HIS A 16 -2.97 -7.00 0.21
CA HIS A 16 -3.90 -5.98 -0.25
C HIS A 16 -3.20 -4.97 -1.17
N LEU A 17 -2.07 -4.40 -0.74
CA LEU A 17 -1.32 -3.42 -1.51
C LEU A 17 -0.85 -3.95 -2.87
N ARG A 18 -0.45 -5.21 -2.96
CA ARG A 18 -0.01 -5.82 -4.23
C ARG A 18 -1.17 -6.20 -5.16
N SER A 19 -2.42 -6.16 -4.69
CA SER A 19 -3.59 -6.39 -5.55
C SER A 19 -3.75 -5.26 -6.57
N PHE A 20 -3.38 -4.03 -6.20
CA PHE A 20 -3.31 -2.90 -7.11
C PHE A 20 -2.19 -3.11 -8.13
N GLY A 21 -2.58 -3.31 -9.40
CA GLY A 21 -1.64 -3.57 -10.49
C GLY A 21 -1.17 -5.02 -10.57
N ALA A 22 -1.87 -5.97 -9.94
CA ALA A 22 -1.56 -7.39 -10.06
C ALA A 22 -1.59 -7.83 -11.54
N ALA A 23 -0.48 -8.39 -12.03
CA ALA A 23 -0.32 -8.76 -13.44
C ALA A 23 -0.88 -10.16 -13.79
N GLY A 24 -1.56 -10.80 -12.82
CA GLY A 24 -2.05 -12.18 -12.89
C GLY A 24 -1.26 -13.15 -12.00
N VAL A 25 -1.70 -14.41 -11.98
CA VAL A 25 -1.13 -15.46 -11.11
C VAL A 25 0.34 -15.70 -11.45
N GLY A 26 1.21 -15.54 -10.44
CA GLY A 26 2.66 -15.76 -10.58
C GLY A 26 3.41 -14.68 -11.37
N LYS A 27 2.75 -13.59 -11.79
CA LYS A 27 3.33 -12.56 -12.67
C LYS A 27 3.77 -11.27 -11.96
N GLY A 28 3.58 -11.19 -10.65
CA GLY A 28 3.95 -10.02 -9.85
C GLY A 28 3.00 -8.83 -10.03
N VAL A 29 3.55 -7.60 -9.92
CA VAL A 29 2.81 -6.34 -9.97
C VAL A 29 3.40 -5.45 -11.06
N VAL A 30 2.55 -4.93 -11.94
CA VAL A 30 2.89 -3.88 -12.91
C VAL A 30 2.05 -2.66 -12.57
N ARG A 31 2.65 -1.74 -11.81
CA ARG A 31 2.02 -0.51 -11.35
C ARG A 31 2.88 0.69 -11.74
N ARG A 32 2.79 1.08 -13.01
CA ARG A 32 3.52 2.25 -13.55
C ARG A 32 3.14 3.49 -12.75
N ALA A 33 4.09 4.37 -12.49
CA ALA A 33 3.85 5.65 -11.82
C ALA A 33 2.72 6.43 -12.52
N PHE A 34 1.84 7.04 -11.74
CA PHE A 34 0.68 7.83 -12.20
C PHE A 34 -0.39 7.04 -12.99
N SER A 35 -0.31 5.71 -13.04
CA SER A 35 -1.43 4.90 -13.52
C SER A 35 -2.58 4.88 -12.50
N GLU A 36 -3.79 4.52 -12.93
CA GLU A 36 -4.95 4.37 -12.03
C GLU A 36 -4.64 3.43 -10.86
N ALA A 37 -3.95 2.32 -11.12
CA ALA A 37 -3.55 1.38 -10.08
C ALA A 37 -2.56 2.00 -9.08
N ASP A 38 -1.65 2.87 -9.53
CA ASP A 38 -0.72 3.60 -8.65
C ASP A 38 -1.45 4.58 -7.76
N VAL A 39 -2.32 5.41 -8.34
CA VAL A 39 -3.12 6.39 -7.59
C VAL A 39 -4.03 5.69 -6.58
N ALA A 40 -4.67 4.59 -6.95
CA ALA A 40 -5.49 3.80 -6.03
C ALA A 40 -4.67 3.21 -4.86
N ALA A 41 -3.46 2.69 -5.14
CA ALA A 41 -2.57 2.18 -4.10
C ALA A 41 -2.11 3.28 -3.13
N ARG A 42 -1.82 4.48 -3.64
CA ARG A 42 -1.45 5.65 -2.82
C ARG A 42 -2.61 6.10 -1.94
N ALA A 43 -3.82 6.20 -2.49
CA ALA A 43 -5.02 6.54 -1.73
C ALA A 43 -5.26 5.54 -0.59
N TRP A 44 -5.11 4.24 -0.88
CA TRP A 44 -5.22 3.20 0.15
C TRP A 44 -4.16 3.36 1.26
N LEU A 45 -2.90 3.66 0.90
CA LEU A 45 -1.83 3.91 1.89
C LEU A 45 -2.13 5.14 2.76
N VAL A 46 -2.65 6.21 2.18
CA VAL A 46 -3.11 7.40 2.92
C VAL A 46 -4.15 7.01 3.97
N ASP A 47 -5.10 6.15 3.62
CA ASP A 47 -6.11 5.66 4.56
C ASP A 47 -5.52 4.76 5.66
N GLN A 48 -4.52 3.93 5.35
CA GLN A 48 -3.81 3.13 6.36
C GLN A 48 -3.05 4.02 7.35
N ILE A 49 -2.39 5.08 6.86
CA ILE A 49 -1.67 6.05 7.69
C ILE A 49 -2.65 6.77 8.62
N LYS A 50 -3.79 7.25 8.10
CA LYS A 50 -4.86 7.85 8.92
C LYS A 50 -5.40 6.89 9.97
N SER A 51 -5.64 5.63 9.59
CA SER A 51 -6.16 4.59 10.50
C SER A 51 -5.19 4.25 11.64
N ALA A 52 -3.89 4.46 11.42
CA ALA A 52 -2.86 4.36 12.45
C ALA A 52 -2.77 5.60 13.37
N GLY A 53 -3.62 6.61 13.17
CA GLY A 53 -3.62 7.86 13.94
C GLY A 53 -2.56 8.86 13.50
N LEU A 54 -2.08 8.76 12.26
CA LEU A 54 -1.06 9.65 11.68
C LEU A 54 -1.69 10.60 10.65
N GLU A 55 -1.04 11.74 10.41
CA GLU A 55 -1.45 12.70 9.38
C GLU A 55 -0.62 12.49 8.09
N PRO A 56 -1.20 11.97 7.01
CA PRO A 56 -0.49 11.81 5.74
C PRO A 56 -0.31 13.16 5.03
N HIS A 57 0.83 13.35 4.41
CA HIS A 57 1.10 14.49 3.52
C HIS A 57 1.46 13.99 2.13
N VAL A 58 0.84 14.59 1.11
CA VAL A 58 1.10 14.33 -0.31
C VAL A 58 1.47 15.66 -0.93
N ASP A 59 2.65 15.72 -1.57
CA ASP A 59 3.13 16.93 -2.23
C ASP A 59 2.56 17.03 -3.66
N PRO A 60 2.85 18.10 -4.43
CA PRO A 60 2.33 18.26 -5.78
C PRO A 60 2.74 17.17 -6.79
N MET A 61 3.76 16.37 -6.51
CA MET A 61 4.22 15.26 -7.36
C MET A 61 3.55 13.93 -7.01
N GLY A 62 2.73 13.89 -5.94
CA GLY A 62 1.92 12.74 -5.56
C GLY A 62 2.63 11.69 -4.73
#